data_AF-A0A016VHP0-F1
#
_entry.id   AF-A0A016VHP0-F1
#
_cell.length_a   1.000
_cell.length_b   1.000
_cell.length_c   1.000
_cell.angle_alpha   90.00
_cell.angle_beta   90.00
_cell.angle_gamma   90.00
#
_symmetry.space_group_name_H-M   'P 1'
#
loop_
_entity.id
_entity.type
_entity.pdbx_description
1 polymer ?
#
loop_
_entity_poly.entity_id
_entity_poly.type
_entity_poly.pdbx_seq_one_letter_code
_entity_poly.pdbx_strand_id
1 'polypeptide(L)'
;MVGPKCKNTEVVPPEIRQQILDFHAQLGRPLKWSCKLEKQADSAVDLDKGEVDMSKLNERSSDYAALSRGQVKVNVAAALYYWSEKTDRQPYANMMNEKNERIGCVHKIDIPIYHFVCIYVSNSFCGALLAFAEDR
;
A
#
# COMPACT_ATOMS: atom_id res chain seq x y z
N MET A 1 14.51 2.29 -15.14
CA MET A 1 13.65 3.38 -14.64
C MET A 1 13.86 3.49 -13.14
N VAL A 2 14.05 4.71 -12.61
CA VAL A 2 14.21 4.96 -11.17
C VAL A 2 12.84 5.35 -10.63
N GLY A 3 12.30 4.60 -9.69
CA GLY A 3 10.97 4.88 -9.15
C GLY A 3 10.90 6.09 -8.21
N PRO A 4 9.71 6.36 -7.64
CA PRO A 4 9.50 7.45 -6.70
C PRO A 4 10.49 7.41 -5.53
N LYS A 5 10.96 8.58 -5.10
CA LYS A 5 11.86 8.70 -3.94
C LYS A 5 11.08 9.23 -2.74
N CYS A 6 11.15 8.51 -1.62
CA CYS A 6 10.78 9.01 -0.30
C CYS A 6 12.04 9.18 0.55
N LYS A 7 11.94 9.98 1.63
CA LYS A 7 13.08 10.26 2.52
C LYS A 7 13.69 8.99 3.13
N ASN A 8 12.87 7.97 3.38
CA ASN A 8 13.35 6.66 3.81
C ASN A 8 13.32 5.69 2.63
N THR A 9 14.48 5.39 2.05
CA THR A 9 14.61 4.44 0.93
C THR A 9 14.88 3.01 1.39
N GLU A 10 15.18 2.80 2.67
CA GLU A 10 15.50 1.48 3.21
C GLU A 10 14.24 0.62 3.39
N VAL A 11 13.10 1.26 3.66
CA VAL A 11 11.82 0.58 3.91
C VAL A 11 11.20 0.04 2.62
N VAL A 12 11.12 0.87 1.57
CA VAL A 12 10.72 0.44 0.22
C VAL A 12 11.68 1.06 -0.81
N PRO A 13 12.52 0.26 -1.48
CA PRO A 13 13.41 0.77 -2.51
C PRO A 13 12.64 1.40 -3.70
N PRO A 14 13.18 2.44 -4.37
CA PRO A 14 12.51 3.10 -5.50
C PRO A 14 12.07 2.14 -6.61
N GLU A 15 12.86 1.12 -6.94
CA GLU A 15 12.53 0.11 -7.93
C GLU A 15 11.30 -0.73 -7.55
N ILE A 16 11.09 -0.99 -6.26
CA ILE A 16 9.91 -1.69 -5.75
C ILE A 16 8.68 -0.77 -5.85
N ARG A 17 8.84 0.51 -5.52
CA ARG A 17 7.76 1.49 -5.71
C ARG A 17 7.35 1.57 -7.18
N GLN A 18 8.32 1.59 -8.10
CA GLN A 18 8.02 1.60 -9.54
C GLN A 18 7.30 0.32 -9.98
N GLN A 19 7.77 -0.85 -9.53
CA GLN A 19 7.11 -2.12 -9.84
C GLN A 19 5.63 -2.12 -9.42
N ILE A 20 5.30 -1.58 -8.24
CA ILE A 20 3.91 -1.50 -7.77
C ILE A 20 3.08 -0.56 -8.67
N LEU A 21 3.63 0.60 -9.04
CA LEU A 21 2.95 1.55 -9.93
C LEU A 21 2.73 0.96 -11.32
N ASP A 22 3.75 0.31 -11.89
CA ASP A 22 3.70 -0.31 -13.21
C ASP A 22 2.63 -1.41 -13.25
N PHE A 23 2.54 -2.23 -12.19
CA PHE A 23 1.51 -3.27 -12.07
C PHE A 23 0.10 -2.66 -12.13
N HIS A 24 -0.18 -1.62 -11.35
CA HIS A 24 -1.49 -0.97 -11.36
C HIS A 24 -1.78 -0.27 -12.70
N ALA A 25 -0.77 0.32 -13.33
CA ALA A 25 -0.91 0.91 -14.67
C ALA A 25 -1.25 -0.16 -15.74
N GLN A 26 -0.65 -1.35 -15.67
CA GLN A 26 -0.97 -2.49 -16.55
C GLN A 26 -2.41 -3.00 -16.38
N LEU A 27 -2.98 -2.85 -15.18
CA LEU A 27 -4.39 -3.12 -14.91
C LEU A 27 -5.34 -1.99 -15.39
N GLY A 28 -4.83 -0.95 -16.06
CA GLY A 28 -5.61 0.22 -16.45
C GLY A 28 -5.94 1.17 -15.30
N ARG A 29 -5.24 1.05 -14.17
CA ARG A 29 -5.46 1.83 -12.93
C ARG A 29 -4.19 2.60 -12.55
N PRO A 30 -3.73 3.58 -13.34
CA PRO A 30 -2.53 4.34 -13.00
C PRO A 30 -2.72 5.13 -11.70
N LEU A 31 -1.79 4.96 -10.75
CA LEU A 31 -1.80 5.61 -9.44
C LEU A 31 -0.57 6.50 -9.26
N LYS A 32 -0.63 7.44 -8.31
CA LYS A 32 0.53 8.24 -7.87
C LYS A 32 1.06 7.73 -6.54
N TRP A 33 2.38 7.58 -6.42
CA TRP A 33 2.98 7.22 -5.13
C TRP A 33 2.80 8.33 -4.09
N SER A 34 2.58 7.96 -2.83
CA SER A 34 2.48 8.85 -1.70
C SER A 34 3.37 8.37 -0.55
N CYS A 35 4.45 9.10 -0.29
CA CYS A 35 5.33 8.84 0.85
C CYS A 35 4.61 8.97 2.20
N LYS A 36 3.53 9.78 2.27
CA LYS A 36 2.68 9.89 3.47
C LYS A 36 1.90 8.58 3.71
N LEU A 37 1.39 7.97 2.65
CA LEU A 37 0.69 6.68 2.74
C LEU A 37 1.66 5.53 3.03
N GLU A 38 2.85 5.55 2.43
CA GLU A 38 3.92 4.58 2.73
C GLU A 38 4.27 4.61 4.23
N LYS A 39 4.49 5.79 4.81
CA LYS A 39 4.77 5.92 6.25
C LYS A 39 3.62 5.43 7.13
N GLN A 40 2.37 5.63 6.70
CA GLN A 40 1.22 5.13 7.44
C GLN A 40 1.09 3.61 7.36
N ALA A 41 1.32 3.03 6.17
CA ALA A 41 1.37 1.58 5.99
C ALA A 41 2.46 0.96 6.87
N ASP A 42 3.64 1.60 6.93
CA ASP A 42 4.74 1.20 7.80
C ASP A 42 4.36 1.19 9.30
N SER A 43 3.63 2.20 9.77
CA SER A 43 3.15 2.26 11.16
C SER A 43 2.06 1.25 11.52
N ALA A 44 1.39 0.69 10.51
CA ALA A 44 0.33 -0.30 10.68
C ALA A 44 0.89 -1.72 10.87
N VAL A 45 2.12 -1.99 10.42
CA VAL A 45 2.75 -3.31 10.63
C VAL A 45 3.46 -3.33 11.98
N ASP A 46 2.91 -4.10 12.92
CA ASP A 46 3.45 -4.34 14.26
C ASP A 46 4.11 -5.72 14.29
N LEU A 47 5.45 -5.73 14.16
CA LEU A 47 6.23 -6.97 14.12
C LEU A 47 6.29 -7.66 15.48
N ASP A 48 6.15 -6.91 16.59
CA ASP A 48 6.19 -7.50 17.93
C ASP A 48 4.96 -8.38 18.20
N LYS A 49 3.85 -8.11 17.49
CA LYS A 49 2.62 -8.90 17.52
C LYS A 49 2.47 -9.84 16.32
N GLY A 50 3.35 -9.75 15.32
CA GLY A 50 3.23 -10.48 14.06
C GLY A 50 1.96 -10.13 13.27
N GLU A 51 1.36 -8.97 13.52
CA GLU A 51 0.03 -8.59 13.03
C GLU A 51 0.03 -7.20 12.36
N VAL A 52 -0.99 -6.96 11.54
CA VAL A 52 -1.29 -5.63 11.00
C VAL A 52 -2.38 -5.00 11.84
N ASP A 53 -2.07 -3.85 12.43
CA ASP A 53 -3.02 -3.05 13.19
C ASP A 53 -3.98 -2.34 12.23
N MET A 54 -5.09 -3.02 11.94
CA MET A 54 -6.14 -2.53 11.05
C MET A 54 -6.79 -1.23 11.56
N SER A 55 -6.72 -0.92 12.85
CA SER A 55 -7.26 0.33 13.40
C SER A 55 -6.54 1.56 12.85
N LYS A 56 -5.26 1.43 12.45
CA LYS A 56 -4.47 2.48 11.80
C LYS A 56 -4.79 2.66 10.32
N LEU A 57 -5.69 1.81 9.77
CA LEU A 57 -6.10 1.80 8.37
C LEU A 57 -7.56 2.30 8.17
N ASN A 58 -8.30 2.52 9.27
CA ASN A 58 -9.77 2.52 9.37
C ASN A 58 -10.60 3.46 8.48
N GLU A 59 -10.02 4.35 7.68
CA GLU A 59 -10.77 5.27 6.80
C GLU A 59 -10.40 5.15 5.32
N ARG A 60 -9.55 4.19 4.97
CA ARG A 60 -8.98 4.08 3.62
C ARG A 60 -9.09 2.65 3.10
N SER A 61 -9.22 2.51 1.79
CA SER A 61 -9.03 1.22 1.14
C SER A 61 -7.59 0.77 1.43
N SER A 62 -7.44 -0.38 2.07
CA SER A 62 -6.14 -0.95 2.40
C SER A 62 -6.14 -2.46 2.20
N ASP A 63 -5.02 -3.00 1.74
CA ASP A 63 -4.85 -4.43 1.50
C ASP A 63 -3.59 -4.96 2.14
N TYR A 64 -3.69 -6.20 2.62
CA TYR A 64 -2.62 -6.89 3.32
C TYR A 64 -2.44 -8.31 2.76
N ALA A 65 -1.19 -8.72 2.60
CA ALA A 65 -0.80 -10.07 2.26
C ALA A 65 0.32 -10.55 3.20
N ALA A 66 0.17 -11.78 3.66
CA ALA A 66 1.21 -12.53 4.36
C ALA A 66 1.70 -13.63 3.41
N LEU A 67 2.99 -13.62 3.08
CA LEU A 67 3.59 -14.62 2.19
C LEU A 67 4.70 -15.36 2.93
N SER A 68 4.94 -16.61 2.54
CA SER A 68 6.14 -17.35 2.96
C SER A 68 7.41 -16.69 2.41
N ARG A 69 8.55 -16.97 3.05
CA ARG A 69 9.87 -16.41 2.70
C ARG A 69 10.18 -16.47 1.19
N GLY A 70 10.77 -15.38 0.68
CA GLY A 70 11.18 -15.22 -0.71
C GLY A 70 11.98 -13.93 -0.93
N GLN A 71 12.35 -13.63 -2.17
CA GLN A 71 12.96 -12.34 -2.51
C GLN A 71 11.90 -11.24 -2.47
N VAL A 72 12.23 -10.05 -1.92
CA VAL A 72 11.29 -8.92 -1.80
C VAL A 72 10.55 -8.64 -3.11
N LYS A 73 11.30 -8.50 -4.22
CA LYS A 73 10.72 -8.23 -5.54
C LYS A 73 9.70 -9.29 -6.00
N VAL A 74 10.02 -10.55 -5.73
CA VAL A 74 9.17 -11.71 -6.05
C VAL A 74 7.92 -11.71 -5.18
N ASN A 75 8.07 -11.45 -3.88
CA ASN A 75 6.95 -11.43 -2.96
C ASN A 75 6.00 -10.25 -3.22
N VAL A 76 6.51 -9.07 -3.58
CA VAL A 76 5.67 -7.94 -4.03
C VAL A 76 4.86 -8.32 -5.27
N ALA A 77 5.50 -8.92 -6.28
CA ALA A 77 4.79 -9.38 -7.48
C ALA A 77 3.72 -10.41 -7.15
N ALA A 78 4.06 -11.40 -6.30
CA ALA A 78 3.13 -12.45 -5.90
C ALA A 78 1.94 -11.91 -5.11
N ALA A 79 2.15 -10.96 -4.19
CA ALA A 79 1.07 -10.33 -3.43
C ALA A 79 0.11 -9.55 -4.34
N LEU A 80 0.65 -8.73 -5.24
CA LEU A 80 -0.15 -7.95 -6.19
C LEU A 80 -0.94 -8.86 -7.13
N TYR A 81 -0.30 -9.92 -7.63
CA TYR A 81 -0.95 -10.91 -8.49
C TYR A 81 -2.09 -11.62 -7.74
N TYR A 82 -1.83 -12.09 -6.52
CA TYR A 82 -2.82 -12.73 -5.66
C TYR A 82 -4.05 -11.84 -5.40
N TRP A 83 -3.85 -10.54 -5.18
CA TRP A 83 -4.96 -9.58 -5.04
C TRP A 83 -5.72 -9.37 -6.36
N SER A 84 -5.02 -9.39 -7.50
CA SER A 84 -5.61 -9.15 -8.81
C SER A 84 -6.40 -10.33 -9.39
N GLU A 85 -6.05 -11.58 -9.06
CA GLU A 85 -6.68 -12.77 -9.65
C GLU A 85 -8.10 -13.04 -9.15
N LYS A 86 -8.40 -12.65 -7.90
CA LYS A 86 -9.67 -12.99 -7.26
C LYS A 86 -10.62 -11.79 -7.31
N THR A 87 -11.28 -11.64 -8.46
CA THR A 87 -12.07 -10.46 -8.81
C THR A 87 -13.30 -10.22 -7.94
N ASP A 88 -13.73 -11.24 -7.19
CA ASP A 88 -14.83 -11.22 -6.24
C ASP A 88 -14.42 -10.75 -4.83
N ARG A 89 -13.14 -10.42 -4.60
CA ARG A 89 -12.62 -10.06 -3.28
C ARG A 89 -12.34 -8.57 -3.12
N GLN A 90 -12.38 -8.13 -1.87
CA GLN A 90 -12.11 -6.75 -1.49
C GLN A 90 -10.77 -6.19 -2.02
N PRO A 91 -9.65 -6.95 -2.04
CA PRO A 91 -8.40 -6.43 -2.58
C PRO A 91 -8.47 -6.07 -4.06
N TYR A 92 -9.12 -6.91 -4.87
CA TYR A 92 -9.38 -6.57 -6.26
C TYR A 92 -10.22 -5.30 -6.38
N ALA A 93 -11.29 -5.20 -5.59
CA ALA A 93 -12.15 -4.01 -5.58
C ALA A 93 -11.37 -2.73 -5.20
N ASN A 94 -10.45 -2.80 -4.24
CA ASN A 94 -9.59 -1.68 -3.85
C ASN A 94 -8.60 -1.29 -4.97
N MET A 95 -7.96 -2.28 -5.61
CA MET A 95 -7.03 -2.04 -6.73
C MET A 95 -7.74 -1.41 -7.94
N MET A 96 -8.98 -1.85 -8.22
CA MET A 96 -9.78 -1.39 -9.35
C MET A 96 -10.65 -0.17 -9.06
N ASN A 97 -10.71 0.30 -7.81
CA ASN A 97 -11.56 1.42 -7.42
C ASN A 97 -11.18 2.70 -8.16
N GLU A 98 -12.12 3.24 -8.93
CA GLU A 98 -11.91 4.42 -9.76
C GLU A 98 -11.52 5.66 -8.98
N LYS A 99 -12.00 5.75 -7.74
CA LYS A 99 -11.75 6.88 -6.85
C LYS A 99 -10.32 6.88 -6.31
N ASN A 100 -9.63 5.74 -6.29
CA ASN A 100 -8.26 5.68 -5.78
C ASN A 100 -7.31 6.34 -6.77
N GLU A 101 -6.57 7.35 -6.30
CA GLU A 101 -5.64 8.14 -7.13
C GLU A 101 -4.20 8.04 -6.63
N ARG A 102 -4.03 7.70 -5.35
CA ARG A 102 -2.70 7.56 -4.73
C ARG A 102 -2.59 6.26 -3.97
N ILE A 103 -1.37 5.76 -3.90
CA ILE A 103 -1.00 4.55 -3.18
C ILE A 103 0.27 4.79 -2.36
N GLY A 104 0.36 4.14 -1.21
CA GLY A 104 1.64 3.92 -0.54
C GLY A 104 1.63 2.56 0.11
N CYS A 105 2.72 1.83 -0.04
CA CYS A 105 2.85 0.47 0.48
C CYS A 105 4.10 0.33 1.31
N VAL A 106 4.14 -0.69 2.16
CA VAL A 106 5.32 -1.13 2.90
C VAL A 106 5.49 -2.63 2.76
N HIS A 107 6.72 -3.11 2.91
CA HIS A 107 6.98 -4.50 3.23
C HIS A 107 7.83 -4.65 4.48
N LYS A 108 7.54 -5.65 5.32
CA LYS A 108 8.38 -6.04 6.46
C LYS A 108 8.56 -7.56 6.48
N ILE A 109 9.71 -8.00 6.97
CA ILE A 109 10.03 -9.43 7.12
C ILE A 109 10.12 -9.70 8.62
N ASP A 110 9.25 -10.56 9.11
CA ASP A 110 9.36 -11.20 10.42
C ASP A 110 9.44 -12.70 10.20
N ILE A 111 10.66 -13.26 10.23
CA ILE A 111 10.92 -14.61 9.72
C ILE A 111 10.04 -15.62 10.47
N PRO A 112 9.24 -16.45 9.75
CA PRO A 112 9.31 -16.75 8.31
C PRO A 112 8.34 -15.96 7.40
N ILE A 113 7.61 -14.99 7.92
CA ILE A 113 6.52 -14.27 7.28
C ILE A 113 7.00 -12.98 6.60
N TYR A 114 6.53 -12.77 5.38
CA TYR A 114 6.65 -11.51 4.64
C TYR A 114 5.31 -10.77 4.68
N HIS A 115 5.30 -9.60 5.30
CA HIS A 115 4.14 -8.72 5.40
C HIS A 115 4.19 -7.68 4.29
N PHE A 116 3.14 -7.57 3.48
CA PHE A 116 2.99 -6.52 2.48
C PHE A 116 1.66 -5.81 2.68
N VAL A 117 1.72 -4.50 2.88
CA VAL A 117 0.54 -3.66 3.13
C VAL A 117 0.53 -2.52 2.14
N CYS A 118 -0.61 -2.26 1.50
CA CYS A 118 -0.86 -1.11 0.65
C CYS A 118 -2.06 -0.31 1.16
N ILE A 119 -1.97 1.01 1.09
CA ILE A 119 -3.05 1.94 1.39
C ILE A 119 -3.33 2.79 0.15
N TYR A 120 -4.61 2.92 -0.18
CA TYR A 120 -5.13 3.71 -1.28
C TYR A 120 -5.93 4.91 -0.78
N VAL A 121 -5.94 6.02 -1.51
CA VAL A 121 -6.81 7.17 -1.19
C VAL A 121 -7.27 7.88 -2.46
N SER A 122 -8.48 8.45 -2.40
CA SER A 122 -8.97 9.41 -3.39
C SER A 122 -8.48 10.83 -3.08
N ASN A 123 -8.27 11.68 -4.09
CA ASN A 123 -7.91 13.07 -3.82
C ASN A 123 -9.09 13.86 -3.20
N SER A 124 -10.32 13.35 -3.24
CA SER A 124 -11.48 13.95 -2.57
C SER A 124 -11.34 14.03 -1.04
N PHE A 125 -10.48 13.20 -0.42
CA PHE A 125 -10.18 13.28 1.02
C PHE A 125 -9.11 14.33 1.37
N CYS A 126 -8.49 14.99 0.39
CA CYS A 126 -7.50 16.04 0.65
C CYS A 126 -8.13 17.40 1.03
N GLY A 127 -9.46 17.52 1.04
CA GLY A 127 -10.18 18.77 1.32
C GLY A 127 -11.22 18.75 2.46
N ALA A 128 -11.58 17.58 3.02
CA ALA A 128 -12.72 17.50 3.95
C ALA A 128 -12.35 17.41 5.44
N LEU A 129 -11.07 17.27 5.80
CA LEU A 129 -10.62 17.08 7.20
C LEU A 129 -9.74 18.22 7.73
N LEU A 130 -9.68 19.36 7.02
CA LEU A 130 -9.11 20.61 7.52
C LEU A 130 -10.16 21.72 7.73
N ALA A 131 -11.45 21.43 7.56
CA ALA A 131 -12.53 22.41 7.73
C ALA A 131 -13.27 22.33 9.09
N PHE A 132 -12.81 21.49 10.02
CA PHE A 132 -13.45 21.34 11.36
C PHE A 132 -12.44 21.38 12.52
N ALA A 133 -11.37 22.16 12.39
CA ALA A 133 -10.45 22.41 13.49
C ALA A 133 -10.01 23.89 13.53
N GLU A 134 -10.96 24.81 13.35
CA GLU A 134 -10.78 26.23 13.66
C GLU A 134 -12.16 26.88 13.86
N ASP A 135 -12.91 26.42 14.87
CA ASP A 135 -13.92 27.27 15.53
C ASP A 135 -14.29 26.68 16.90
N ARG A 136 -13.44 26.96 17.90
CA ARG A 136 -13.77 27.34 19.30
C ARG A 136 -12.54 27.34 20.18
#